data_AF-A0A7L3GKZ2-F1
#
_entry.id   AF-A0A7L3GKZ2-F1
#
_cell.length_a   1.000
_cell.length_b   1.000
_cell.length_c   1.000
_cell.angle_alpha   90.00
_cell.angle_beta   90.00
_cell.angle_gamma   90.00
#
_symmetry.space_group_name_H-M   'P 1'
#
loop_
_entity.id
_entity.type
_entity.pdbx_description
1 polymer ?
#
loop_
_entity_poly.entity_id
_entity_poly.type
_entity_poly.pdbx_seq_one_letter_code
_entity_poly.pdbx_strand_id
1 'polypeptide(L)'
;LLSDSFSGSEEALSNEDCENVYHLVYSAHRPVAVAAGEFLHKKLFSRHDPQAEEALAKRRGRNSPNGNLIRMLVLFFLESELHEHAAYLVDSLWESSQELLKDWECMTELLLEEPVQGEEAMSDRQESALIELMVCTIRQAAEAHPPVGRGTGKRVSGA
;
A
#
# COMPACT_ATOMS: atom_id res chain seq x y z
N LEU A 1 2.01 23.53 6.79
CA LEU A 1 3.41 23.99 7.01
C LEU A 1 4.43 22.85 7.17
N LEU A 2 4.02 21.57 7.21
CA LEU A 2 4.94 20.41 7.10
C LEU A 2 4.87 19.70 5.73
N SER A 3 3.94 20.08 4.85
CA SER A 3 3.73 19.46 3.54
C SER A 3 4.66 19.99 2.44
N ASP A 4 5.15 21.22 2.55
CA ASP A 4 5.94 21.89 1.50
C ASP A 4 7.46 21.68 1.60
N SER A 5 7.95 21.02 2.66
CA SER A 5 9.39 20.81 2.83
C SER A 5 9.91 19.53 2.19
N PHE A 6 9.04 18.61 1.76
CA PHE A 6 9.49 17.27 1.35
C PHE A 6 9.93 17.14 -0.11
N SER A 7 9.65 18.13 -0.98
CA SER A 7 10.01 18.05 -2.40
C SER A 7 11.49 18.31 -2.68
N GLY A 8 12.21 18.96 -1.75
CA GLY A 8 13.65 19.23 -1.87
C GLY A 8 14.54 18.32 -1.03
N SER A 9 13.98 17.34 -0.31
CA SER A 9 14.70 16.53 0.70
C SER A 9 14.93 15.07 0.30
N GLU A 10 14.30 14.58 -0.76
CA GLU A 10 14.43 13.17 -1.16
C GLU A 10 15.83 12.80 -1.69
N GLU A 11 16.60 13.77 -2.17
CA GLU A 11 18.00 13.59 -2.60
C GLU A 11 18.99 13.59 -1.41
N ALA A 12 18.54 13.93 -0.21
CA ALA A 12 19.39 14.03 0.98
C ALA A 12 19.37 12.77 1.87
N LEU A 13 18.40 11.88 1.67
CA LEU A 13 18.24 10.66 2.49
C LEU A 13 18.99 9.48 1.86
N SER A 14 19.75 8.76 2.68
CA SER A 14 20.35 7.49 2.25
C SER A 14 19.29 6.38 2.15
N ASN A 15 19.64 5.25 1.54
CA ASN A 15 18.75 4.08 1.49
C ASN A 15 18.43 3.56 2.91
N GLU A 16 19.41 3.59 3.82
CA GLU A 16 19.23 3.19 5.22
C GLU A 16 18.25 4.12 5.95
N ASP A 17 18.31 5.44 5.69
CA ASP A 17 17.34 6.39 6.23
C ASP A 17 15.93 6.09 5.73
N CYS A 18 15.79 5.69 4.46
CA CYS A 18 14.50 5.33 3.88
C CYS A 18 13.94 4.05 4.52
N GLU A 19 14.75 3.01 4.72
CA GLU A 19 14.35 1.77 5.38
C GLU A 19 13.87 2.01 6.81
N ASN A 20 14.56 2.87 7.56
CA ASN A 20 14.14 3.27 8.90
C ASN A 20 12.76 3.95 8.90
N VAL A 21 12.47 4.81 7.90
CA VAL A 21 11.15 5.42 7.76
C VAL A 21 10.10 4.40 7.36
N TYR A 22 10.42 3.43 6.50
CA TYR A 22 9.49 2.38 6.09
C TYR A 22 9.01 1.54 7.27
N HIS A 23 9.85 1.23 8.26
CA HIS A 23 9.40 0.54 9.47
C HIS A 23 8.37 1.33 10.29
N LEU A 24 8.36 2.67 10.18
CA LEU A 24 7.42 3.51 10.92
C LEU A 24 5.97 3.39 10.44
N VAL A 25 5.72 2.83 9.25
CA VAL A 25 4.36 2.53 8.77
C VAL A 25 3.63 1.55 9.70
N TYR A 26 4.36 0.84 10.56
CA TYR A 26 3.86 -0.09 11.56
C TYR A 26 3.78 0.50 12.97
N SER A 27 4.08 1.79 13.15
CA SER A 27 4.01 2.45 14.47
C SER A 27 2.61 2.37 15.08
N ALA A 28 2.51 2.16 16.41
CA ALA A 28 1.24 2.26 17.13
C ALA A 28 0.72 3.72 17.16
N HIS A 29 1.60 4.71 17.02
CA HIS A 29 1.22 6.11 16.97
C HIS A 29 0.76 6.49 15.55
N ARG A 30 -0.55 6.45 15.30
CA ARG A 30 -1.15 6.65 13.96
C ARG A 30 -0.61 7.88 13.20
N PRO A 31 -0.45 9.08 13.80
CA PRO A 31 0.11 10.22 13.06
C PRO A 31 1.51 9.98 12.49
N VAL A 32 2.36 9.22 13.20
CA VAL A 32 3.70 8.84 12.72
C VAL A 32 3.58 7.82 11.59
N ALA A 33 2.71 6.82 11.74
CA ALA A 33 2.49 5.82 10.72
C ALA A 33 1.94 6.43 9.42
N VAL A 34 0.96 7.34 9.50
CA VAL A 34 0.40 8.02 8.33
C VAL A 34 1.46 8.87 7.62
N ALA A 35 2.28 9.63 8.36
CA ALA A 35 3.37 10.39 7.75
C ALA A 35 4.39 9.48 7.05
N ALA A 36 4.72 8.34 7.64
CA ALA A 36 5.57 7.33 7.01
C ALA A 36 4.90 6.69 5.78
N GLY A 37 3.58 6.46 5.83
CA GLY A 37 2.79 5.96 4.71
C GLY A 37 2.73 6.95 3.54
N GLU A 38 2.64 8.26 3.80
CA GLU A 38 2.76 9.30 2.77
C GLU A 38 4.15 9.29 2.12
N PHE A 39 5.20 9.11 2.91
CA PHE A 39 6.56 8.97 2.40
C PHE A 39 6.72 7.72 1.53
N LEU A 40 6.23 6.56 2.00
CA LEU A 40 6.24 5.31 1.26
C LEU A 40 5.45 5.43 -0.05
N HIS A 41 4.26 6.04 -0.01
CA HIS A 41 3.46 6.32 -1.22
C HIS A 41 4.28 7.13 -2.22
N LYS A 42 4.88 8.25 -1.81
CA LYS A 42 5.72 9.05 -2.71
C LYS A 42 6.86 8.22 -3.30
N LYS A 43 7.54 7.38 -2.52
CA LYS A 43 8.63 6.52 -3.00
C LYS A 43 8.19 5.41 -3.96
N LEU A 44 7.05 4.77 -3.71
CA LEU A 44 6.49 3.74 -4.59
C LEU A 44 5.99 4.35 -5.91
N PHE A 45 5.30 5.49 -5.83
CA PHE A 45 4.66 6.12 -7.00
C PHE A 45 5.62 6.97 -7.83
N SER A 46 6.68 7.56 -7.26
CA SER A 46 7.68 8.32 -8.03
C SER A 46 8.47 7.46 -9.03
N ARG A 47 8.46 6.13 -8.85
CA ARG A 47 9.05 5.17 -9.80
C ARG A 47 8.08 4.73 -10.91
N HIS A 48 6.82 5.15 -10.84
CA HIS A 48 5.74 4.70 -11.72
C HIS A 48 5.43 5.76 -12.77
N ASP A 49 5.56 5.43 -14.06
CA ASP A 49 5.05 6.27 -15.16
C ASP A 49 3.59 5.86 -15.46
N PRO A 50 2.58 6.69 -15.16
CA PRO A 50 1.18 6.33 -15.34
C PRO A 50 0.85 5.94 -16.78
N GLN A 51 1.51 6.54 -17.78
CA GLN A 51 1.24 6.23 -19.19
C GLN A 51 1.81 4.87 -19.59
N ALA A 52 2.99 4.53 -19.08
CA ALA A 52 3.61 3.24 -19.33
C ALA A 52 2.78 2.09 -18.74
N GLU A 53 2.20 2.33 -17.57
CA GLU A 53 1.46 1.32 -16.79
C GLU A 53 0.07 1.08 -17.35
N GLU A 54 -0.59 2.15 -17.79
CA GLU A 54 -1.82 2.06 -18.60
C GLU A 54 -1.58 1.30 -19.92
N ALA A 55 -0.46 1.56 -20.60
CA ALA A 55 -0.11 0.85 -21.82
C ALA A 55 0.21 -0.63 -21.54
N LEU A 56 0.84 -0.94 -20.41
CA LEU A 56 1.14 -2.30 -19.99
C LEU A 56 -0.14 -3.07 -19.64
N ALA A 57 -1.04 -2.50 -18.85
CA ALA A 57 -2.34 -3.11 -18.52
C ALA A 57 -3.13 -3.45 -19.78
N LYS A 58 -3.25 -2.51 -20.72
CA LYS A 58 -3.89 -2.74 -22.03
C LYS A 58 -3.24 -3.86 -22.83
N ARG A 59 -1.90 -3.93 -22.87
CA ARG A 59 -1.18 -5.02 -23.55
C ARG A 59 -1.42 -6.37 -22.89
N ARG A 60 -1.57 -6.40 -21.57
CA ARG A 60 -1.88 -7.59 -20.77
C ARG A 60 -3.36 -7.94 -20.76
N GLY A 61 -4.23 -7.09 -21.31
CA GLY A 61 -5.68 -7.27 -21.25
C GLY A 61 -6.27 -7.08 -19.85
N ARG A 62 -5.55 -6.40 -18.94
CA ARG A 62 -5.99 -6.10 -17.57
C ARG A 62 -6.84 -4.85 -17.55
N ASN A 63 -7.80 -4.79 -16.63
CA ASN A 63 -8.70 -3.64 -16.52
C ASN A 63 -8.07 -2.45 -15.79
N SER A 64 -7.07 -2.71 -14.93
CA SER A 64 -6.43 -1.67 -14.12
C SER A 64 -4.91 -1.56 -14.35
N PRO A 65 -4.35 -0.33 -14.35
CA PRO A 65 -2.90 -0.09 -14.38
C PRO A 65 -2.20 -0.32 -13.02
N ASN A 66 -2.94 -0.65 -11.96
CA ASN A 66 -2.40 -0.74 -10.61
C ASN A 66 -1.67 -2.05 -10.30
N GLY A 67 -1.69 -3.03 -11.21
CA GLY A 67 -1.18 -4.37 -10.94
C GLY A 67 0.27 -4.40 -10.44
N ASN A 68 1.16 -3.59 -11.03
CA ASN A 68 2.55 -3.50 -10.59
C ASN A 68 2.69 -2.84 -9.21
N LEU A 69 1.92 -1.78 -8.92
CA LEU A 69 1.89 -1.13 -7.60
C LEU A 69 1.43 -2.09 -6.51
N ILE A 70 0.38 -2.88 -6.78
CA ILE A 70 -0.13 -3.88 -5.84
C ILE A 70 0.94 -4.96 -5.59
N ARG A 71 1.61 -5.45 -6.63
CA ARG A 71 2.73 -6.41 -6.49
C ARG A 71 3.87 -5.83 -5.65
N MET A 72 4.23 -4.56 -5.86
CA MET A 72 5.26 -3.89 -5.06
C MET A 72 4.82 -3.72 -3.60
N LEU A 73 3.55 -3.43 -3.33
CA LEU A 73 3.02 -3.36 -1.97
C LEU A 73 3.07 -4.73 -1.26
N VAL A 74 2.75 -5.80 -1.98
CA VAL A 74 2.87 -7.19 -1.47
C VAL A 74 4.33 -7.51 -1.15
N LEU A 75 5.27 -7.17 -2.03
CA LEU A 75 6.70 -7.37 -1.78
C LEU A 75 7.17 -6.57 -0.56
N PHE A 76 6.81 -5.29 -0.47
CA PHE A 76 7.11 -4.45 0.68
C PHE A 76 6.60 -5.07 2.00
N PHE A 77 5.36 -5.55 2.00
CA PHE A 77 4.78 -6.21 3.17
C PHE A 77 5.58 -7.47 3.57
N LEU A 78 5.94 -8.31 2.60
CA LEU A 78 6.70 -9.53 2.84
C LEU A 78 8.15 -9.30 3.30
N GLU A 79 8.82 -8.28 2.74
CA GLU A 79 10.20 -7.92 3.06
C GLU A 79 10.34 -7.24 4.42
N SER A 80 9.27 -6.63 4.94
CA SER A 80 9.33 -5.93 6.22
C SER A 80 9.57 -6.83 7.43
N GLU A 81 9.42 -8.16 7.30
CA GLU A 81 9.60 -9.19 8.34
C GLU A 81 8.82 -8.96 9.67
N LEU A 82 7.95 -7.94 9.73
CA LEU A 82 7.14 -7.60 10.89
C LEU A 82 5.80 -8.36 10.84
N HIS A 83 5.72 -9.48 11.56
CA HIS A 83 4.55 -10.37 11.57
C HIS A 83 3.23 -9.67 11.94
N GLU A 84 2.14 -9.97 11.24
CA GLU A 84 0.74 -9.62 11.61
C GLU A 84 0.35 -8.13 11.55
N HIS A 85 0.98 -7.35 10.66
CA HIS A 85 0.72 -5.90 10.56
C HIS A 85 0.04 -5.43 9.28
N ALA A 86 -0.57 -6.30 8.47
CA ALA A 86 -1.26 -5.89 7.24
C ALA A 86 -2.30 -4.78 7.52
N ALA A 87 -3.05 -4.89 8.62
CA ALA A 87 -4.02 -3.87 9.02
C ALA A 87 -3.36 -2.50 9.33
N TYR A 88 -2.14 -2.50 9.88
CA TYR A 88 -1.40 -1.29 10.20
C TYR A 88 -0.78 -0.66 8.96
N LEU A 89 -0.25 -1.49 8.04
CA LEU A 89 0.22 -1.02 6.75
C LEU A 89 -0.91 -0.38 5.95
N VAL A 90 -2.05 -1.08 5.83
CA VAL A 90 -3.25 -0.56 5.15
C VAL A 90 -3.72 0.75 5.78
N ASP A 91 -3.80 0.82 7.12
CA ASP A 91 -4.21 2.05 7.80
C ASP A 91 -3.25 3.22 7.59
N SER A 92 -1.94 2.95 7.55
CA SER A 92 -0.92 3.98 7.32
C SER A 92 -1.00 4.59 5.93
N LEU A 93 -1.43 3.80 4.94
CA LEU A 93 -1.58 4.20 3.54
C LEU A 93 -3.00 4.67 3.20
N TRP A 94 -3.95 4.54 4.13
CA TRP A 94 -5.38 4.69 3.85
C TRP A 94 -5.78 6.06 3.30
N GLU A 95 -5.10 7.12 3.76
CA GLU A 95 -5.38 8.50 3.35
C GLU A 95 -4.62 8.88 2.06
N SER A 96 -3.41 8.35 1.87
CA SER A 96 -2.55 8.70 0.73
C SER A 96 -2.77 7.84 -0.52
N SER A 97 -3.23 6.60 -0.35
CA SER A 97 -3.25 5.57 -1.41
C SER A 97 -4.61 4.88 -1.55
N GLN A 98 -5.70 5.58 -1.21
CA GLN A 98 -7.03 4.96 -1.13
C GLN A 98 -7.50 4.35 -2.45
N GLU A 99 -7.20 4.98 -3.58
CA GLU A 99 -7.58 4.48 -4.91
C GLU A 99 -6.93 3.12 -5.20
N LEU A 100 -5.63 2.99 -4.91
CA LEU A 100 -4.88 1.73 -5.03
C LEU A 100 -5.43 0.65 -4.07
N LEU A 101 -5.64 1.01 -2.80
CA LEU A 101 -6.06 0.07 -1.76
C LEU A 101 -7.48 -0.48 -1.96
N LYS A 102 -8.33 0.27 -2.67
CA LYS A 102 -9.71 -0.12 -2.98
C LYS A 102 -9.87 -0.72 -4.38
N ASP A 103 -8.79 -0.90 -5.13
CA ASP A 103 -8.81 -1.57 -6.42
C ASP A 103 -8.89 -3.08 -6.28
N TRP A 104 -9.98 -3.54 -5.68
CA TRP A 104 -10.23 -4.95 -5.39
C TRP A 104 -10.42 -5.77 -6.66
N GLU A 105 -10.93 -5.17 -7.73
CA GLU A 105 -11.01 -5.81 -9.04
C GLU A 105 -9.62 -6.21 -9.52
N CYS A 106 -8.65 -5.28 -9.50
CA CYS A 106 -7.26 -5.59 -9.82
C CYS A 106 -6.66 -6.64 -8.88
N MET A 107 -6.91 -6.55 -7.56
CA MET A 107 -6.46 -7.57 -6.60
C MET A 107 -7.02 -8.96 -6.95
N THR A 108 -8.29 -9.06 -7.34
CA THR A 108 -8.90 -10.34 -7.73
C THR A 108 -8.37 -10.85 -9.07
N GLU A 109 -8.13 -9.97 -10.05
CA GLU A 109 -7.49 -10.35 -11.32
C GLU A 109 -6.09 -10.93 -11.11
N LEU A 110 -5.31 -10.34 -10.20
CA LEU A 110 -3.97 -10.84 -9.86
C LEU A 110 -3.99 -12.23 -9.20
N LEU A 111 -5.05 -12.56 -8.47
CA LEU A 111 -5.20 -13.84 -7.76
C LEU A 111 -5.82 -14.95 -8.62
N LEU A 112 -6.65 -14.60 -9.60
CA LEU A 112 -7.51 -15.57 -10.31
C LEU A 112 -7.13 -15.77 -11.78
N GLU A 113 -6.57 -14.75 -12.44
CA GLU A 113 -6.23 -14.85 -13.86
C GLU A 113 -4.83 -15.39 -14.07
N GLU A 114 -4.69 -16.25 -15.07
CA GLU A 114 -3.41 -16.81 -15.48
C GLU A 114 -2.42 -15.70 -15.90
N PRO A 115 -1.14 -15.80 -15.54
CA PRO A 115 -0.12 -14.85 -16.00
C PRO A 115 -0.06 -14.82 -17.53
N VAL A 116 -0.11 -13.62 -18.11
CA VAL A 116 0.12 -13.44 -19.55
C VAL A 116 1.60 -13.63 -19.89
N GLN A 117 1.90 -13.91 -21.16
CA GLN A 117 3.28 -14.16 -21.60
C GLN A 117 4.24 -13.04 -21.17
N GLY A 118 5.27 -13.40 -20.40
CA GLY A 118 6.27 -12.47 -19.88
C GLY A 118 5.90 -11.78 -18.56
N GLU A 119 4.74 -12.08 -17.97
CA GLU A 119 4.41 -11.72 -16.60
C GLU A 119 4.85 -12.81 -15.63
N GLU A 120 5.47 -12.42 -14.51
CA GLU A 120 5.85 -13.36 -13.46
C GLU A 120 4.63 -13.71 -12.61
N ALA A 121 4.41 -15.03 -12.44
CA ALA A 121 3.35 -15.54 -11.56
C ALA A 121 3.61 -15.12 -10.11
N MET A 122 2.55 -14.88 -9.35
CA MET A 122 2.69 -14.73 -7.90
C MET A 122 3.03 -16.09 -7.30
N SER A 123 3.95 -16.11 -6.34
CA SER A 123 4.17 -17.29 -5.50
C SER A 123 3.06 -17.43 -4.46
N ASP A 124 2.83 -18.63 -3.95
CA ASP A 124 1.84 -18.91 -2.89
C ASP A 124 1.97 -17.95 -1.69
N ARG A 125 3.20 -17.55 -1.34
CA ARG A 125 3.48 -16.59 -0.26
C ARG A 125 3.01 -15.18 -0.61
N GLN A 126 3.21 -14.75 -1.86
CA GLN A 126 2.72 -13.46 -2.35
C GLN A 126 1.19 -13.44 -2.48
N GLU A 127 0.58 -14.53 -2.94
CA GLU A 127 -0.89 -14.66 -3.00
C GLU A 127 -1.51 -14.59 -1.60
N SER A 128 -0.94 -15.32 -0.63
CA SER A 128 -1.40 -15.28 0.76
C SER A 128 -1.31 -13.87 1.36
N ALA A 129 -0.20 -13.16 1.10
CA ALA A 129 -0.01 -11.78 1.51
C ALA A 129 -1.00 -10.82 0.83
N LEU A 130 -1.27 -10.99 -0.46
CA LEU A 130 -2.26 -10.19 -1.19
C LEU A 130 -3.66 -10.39 -0.64
N ILE A 131 -4.04 -11.63 -0.31
CA ILE A 131 -5.32 -11.93 0.34
C ILE A 131 -5.41 -11.23 1.70
N GLU A 132 -4.36 -11.28 2.52
CA GLU A 132 -4.34 -10.62 3.83
C GLU A 132 -4.50 -9.09 3.70
N LEU A 133 -3.77 -8.47 2.77
CA LEU A 133 -3.89 -7.04 2.48
C LEU A 133 -5.30 -6.70 1.98
N MET A 134 -5.83 -7.46 1.03
CA MET A 134 -7.18 -7.26 0.48
C MET A 134 -8.26 -7.36 1.56
N VAL A 135 -8.18 -8.35 2.45
CA VAL A 135 -9.11 -8.47 3.59
C VAL A 135 -9.01 -7.25 4.51
N CYS A 136 -7.80 -6.75 4.77
CA CYS A 136 -7.59 -5.55 5.57
C CYS A 136 -8.17 -4.29 4.90
N THR A 137 -8.01 -4.12 3.59
CA THR A 137 -8.57 -2.96 2.87
C THR A 137 -10.10 -3.01 2.83
N ILE A 138 -10.70 -4.18 2.59
CA ILE A 138 -12.16 -4.38 2.66
C ILE A 138 -12.68 -4.05 4.06
N ARG A 139 -12.05 -4.60 5.10
CA ARG A 139 -12.45 -4.36 6.49
C ARG A 139 -12.40 -2.87 6.85
N GLN A 140 -11.29 -2.19 6.52
CA GLN A 140 -11.15 -0.77 6.82
C GLN A 140 -12.12 0.12 6.02
N ALA A 141 -12.43 -0.26 4.77
CA ALA A 141 -13.48 0.41 4.00
C ALA A 141 -14.88 0.23 4.61
N ALA A 142 -15.20 -0.97 5.08
CA ALA A 142 -16.51 -1.31 5.64
C ALA A 142 -16.72 -0.74 7.06
N GLU A 143 -15.71 -0.85 7.92
CA GLU A 143 -15.77 -0.45 9.33
C GLU A 143 -15.59 1.08 9.53
N ALA A 144 -14.96 1.77 8.57
CA ALA A 144 -14.68 3.20 8.60
C ALA A 144 -13.96 3.68 9.88
N HIS A 145 -13.22 2.80 10.55
CA HIS A 145 -12.36 3.13 11.69
C HIS A 145 -10.98 2.46 11.59
N PRO A 146 -9.93 3.06 12.18
CA PRO A 146 -8.60 2.46 12.22
C PRO A 146 -8.59 1.09 12.93
N PRO A 147 -7.56 0.26 12.72
CA PRO A 147 -7.39 -0.99 13.44
C PRO A 147 -7.20 -0.77 14.96
N VAL A 148 -7.35 -1.85 15.72
CA VAL A 148 -7.07 -1.89 17.16
C VAL A 148 -5.65 -1.35 17.40
N GLY A 149 -5.47 -0.55 18.45
CA GLY A 149 -4.18 0.09 18.77
C GLY A 149 -3.92 1.42 18.06
N ARG A 150 -4.69 1.76 17.01
CA ARG A 150 -4.58 3.06 16.29
C ARG A 150 -5.82 3.95 16.33
N GLY A 151 -6.92 3.44 16.88
CA GLY A 151 -8.10 4.25 17.13
C GLY A 151 -7.86 5.27 18.25
N THR A 152 -8.18 6.54 18.01
CA THR A 152 -8.37 7.49 19.11
C THR A 152 -9.60 7.05 19.89
N GLY A 153 -9.49 6.81 21.20
CA GLY A 153 -10.57 6.27 22.03
C GLY A 153 -11.95 6.85 21.71
N LYS A 154 -12.93 5.95 21.55
CA LYS A 154 -14.38 6.19 21.30
C LYS A 154 -14.73 7.58 20.76
N ARG A 155 -14.72 7.77 19.43
CA ARG A 155 -15.53 8.85 18.85
C ARG A 155 -16.99 8.42 18.94
N VAL A 156 -17.73 9.08 19.85
CA VAL A 156 -19.18 9.07 19.84
C VAL A 156 -19.60 9.81 18.58
N SER A 157 -20.08 9.08 17.58
CA SER A 157 -20.87 9.68 16.50
C SER A 157 -22.22 10.07 17.11
N GLY A 158 -22.37 11.34 17.43
CA GLY A 158 -23.65 11.92 17.84
C GLY A 158 -24.62 11.95 16.65
N ALA A 159 -25.88 11.62 16.98
CA ALA A 159 -27.12 11.57 16.20
C ALA A 159 -27.18 12.34 14.87
#